data_AF-A0A0K8Q2K5-F1
#
_entry.id   AF-A0A0K8Q2K5-F1
#
_cell.length_a   1.000
_cell.length_b   1.000
_cell.length_c   1.000
_cell.angle_alpha   90.00
_cell.angle_beta   90.00
_cell.angle_gamma   90.00
#
_symmetry.space_group_name_H-M   'P 1'
#
loop_
_entity.id
_entity.type
_entity.pdbx_description
1 polymer ?
#
loop_
_entity_poly.entity_id
_entity_poly.type
_entity_poly.pdbx_seq_one_letter_code
_entity_poly.pdbx_strand_id
1 'polypeptide(L)'
;MAAVEDSDLWSALAESLAQLAERALSRGVLQGYLTVDESLRTVKGRIRISDQISRRPGMLVPLEVSYDEFTEDIPENRILKAALERMAQVPRVRPEVQSRLRQLKGKLDAVTRLRPGAPIPAWQASRMNIRYHAVLRLSEVILRNASAEAGDGKQQTASFVVDMAQVFEDFVGTALREAMSAHPGETRLQYNALLNEAVRDSDRLTVRPDAVHLLGGRPVVVYDTKYRAASDLGASLSADHFQMLAFCTALRVPTAWLVYAGSGEMKLRRILNTDIDVVEFPLDLSLPPSGILAAVADLAQQSWGEVVRQARLNQ
;
A
#
# COMPACT_ATOMS: atom_id res chain seq x y z
N MET A 1 -5.22 -16.59 -20.66
CA MET A 1 -5.88 -15.34 -20.24
C MET A 1 -5.00 -14.51 -19.33
N ALA A 2 -4.50 -15.04 -18.20
CA ALA A 2 -3.59 -14.32 -17.29
C ALA A 2 -2.40 -13.60 -17.96
N ALA A 3 -1.70 -14.24 -18.89
CA ALA A 3 -0.52 -13.65 -19.56
C ALA A 3 -0.82 -12.48 -20.54
N VAL A 4 -2.09 -12.29 -20.92
CA VAL A 4 -2.54 -11.17 -21.76
C VAL A 4 -3.01 -10.01 -20.88
N GLU A 5 -3.74 -10.32 -19.80
CA GLU A 5 -4.16 -9.35 -18.77
C GLU A 5 -2.96 -8.67 -18.09
N ASP A 6 -1.90 -9.45 -17.80
CA ASP A 6 -0.63 -8.92 -17.31
C ASP A 6 -0.03 -7.89 -18.29
N SER A 7 0.00 -8.19 -19.59
CA SER A 7 0.60 -7.31 -20.61
C SER A 7 -0.12 -5.96 -20.74
N ASP A 8 -1.45 -5.96 -20.63
CA ASP A 8 -2.26 -4.74 -20.70
C ASP A 8 -2.13 -3.92 -19.41
N LEU A 9 -2.08 -4.58 -18.25
CA LEU A 9 -1.83 -3.93 -16.96
C LEU A 9 -0.46 -3.23 -16.94
N TRP A 10 0.61 -3.90 -17.38
CA TRP A 10 1.95 -3.32 -17.40
C TRP A 10 2.04 -2.14 -18.36
N SER A 11 1.38 -2.24 -19.52
CA SER A 11 1.31 -1.15 -20.47
C SER A 11 0.56 0.06 -19.90
N ALA A 12 -0.54 -0.17 -19.18
CA ALA A 12 -1.30 0.89 -18.52
C ALA A 12 -0.52 1.54 -17.37
N LEU A 13 0.19 0.75 -16.55
CA LEU A 13 1.06 1.26 -15.47
C LEU A 13 2.25 2.06 -16.03
N ALA A 14 2.88 1.57 -17.09
CA ALA A 14 3.97 2.26 -17.77
C ALA A 14 3.51 3.59 -18.37
N GLU A 15 2.35 3.62 -19.02
CA GLU A 15 1.75 4.83 -19.57
C GLU A 15 1.37 5.83 -18.47
N SER A 16 0.77 5.35 -17.39
CA SER A 16 0.42 6.18 -16.22
C SER A 16 1.66 6.78 -15.56
N LEU A 17 2.72 5.98 -15.39
CA LEU A 17 4.01 6.47 -14.86
C LEU A 17 4.60 7.53 -15.78
N ALA A 18 4.64 7.30 -17.09
CA ALA A 18 5.16 8.26 -18.06
C ALA A 18 4.38 9.59 -17.99
N GLN A 19 3.05 9.54 -18.00
CA GLN A 19 2.20 10.74 -17.94
C GLN A 19 2.37 11.51 -16.62
N LEU A 20 2.41 10.81 -15.49
CA LEU A 20 2.60 11.44 -14.17
C LEU A 20 4.01 12.03 -14.04
N ALA A 21 5.04 11.35 -14.55
CA ALA A 21 6.41 11.84 -14.57
C ALA A 21 6.58 13.06 -15.49
N GLU A 22 5.93 13.09 -16.66
CA GLU A 22 5.91 14.26 -17.55
C GLU A 22 5.32 15.47 -16.85
N ARG A 23 4.18 15.30 -16.16
CA ARG A 23 3.56 16.38 -15.37
C ARG A 23 4.47 16.85 -14.24
N ALA A 24 5.06 15.91 -13.48
CA ALA A 24 5.95 16.22 -12.38
C ALA A 24 7.20 17.00 -12.86
N LEU A 25 7.80 16.57 -13.97
CA LEU A 25 9.02 17.15 -14.54
C LEU A 25 8.77 18.33 -15.50
N SER A 26 7.51 18.70 -15.75
CA SER A 26 7.13 19.75 -16.70
C SER A 26 7.76 21.11 -16.42
N ARG A 27 8.03 21.41 -15.14
CA ARG A 27 8.68 22.66 -14.68
C ARG A 27 10.14 22.44 -14.25
N GLY A 28 10.81 21.46 -14.84
CA GLY A 28 12.15 21.03 -14.45
C GLY A 28 12.17 20.09 -13.26
N VAL A 29 13.33 19.50 -13.00
CA VAL A 29 13.57 18.56 -11.88
C VAL A 29 13.40 19.31 -10.56
N LEU A 30 12.73 18.67 -9.60
CA LEU A 30 12.58 19.24 -8.26
C LEU A 30 13.95 19.32 -7.58
N GLN A 31 14.30 20.50 -7.06
CA GLN A 31 15.46 20.69 -6.22
C GLN A 31 15.01 20.84 -4.77
N GLY A 32 15.81 20.33 -3.84
CA GLY A 32 15.55 20.43 -2.42
C GLY A 32 16.84 20.47 -1.61
N TYR A 33 16.70 20.82 -0.34
CA TYR A 33 17.82 20.83 0.60
C TYR A 33 18.02 19.42 1.16
N LEU A 34 19.23 18.90 1.02
CA LEU A 34 19.68 17.67 1.64
C LEU A 34 20.79 18.02 2.65
N THR A 35 20.62 17.62 3.91
CA THR A 35 21.69 17.76 4.90
C THR A 35 22.77 16.72 4.62
N VAL A 36 23.97 17.19 4.34
CA VAL A 36 25.15 16.38 4.01
C VAL A 36 26.14 16.47 5.15
N ASP A 37 26.54 15.31 5.65
CA ASP A 37 27.60 15.15 6.64
C ASP A 37 28.88 14.66 5.93
N GLU A 38 29.94 15.47 5.95
CA GLU A 38 31.16 15.23 5.16
C GLU A 38 32.43 15.62 5.92
N SER A 39 33.55 14.96 5.61
CA SER A 39 34.88 15.34 6.11
C SER A 39 35.59 16.26 5.10
N LEU A 40 35.59 17.58 5.33
CA LEU A 40 36.16 18.56 4.41
C LEU A 40 37.45 19.20 4.93
N ARG A 41 38.32 19.66 4.03
CA ARG A 41 39.52 20.43 4.42
C ARG A 41 39.22 21.90 4.72
N THR A 42 38.01 22.36 4.39
CA THR A 42 37.52 23.71 4.57
C THR A 42 36.25 23.70 5.41
N VAL A 43 35.91 24.85 6.00
CA VAL A 43 34.65 25.00 6.73
C VAL A 43 33.52 25.23 5.72
N LYS A 44 32.52 24.34 5.72
CA LYS A 44 31.25 24.47 4.98
C LYS A 44 30.13 24.11 5.94
N GLY A 45 29.23 25.05 6.23
CA GLY A 45 28.16 24.85 7.23
C GLY A 45 28.68 24.72 8.67
N ARG A 46 28.09 23.81 9.45
CA ARG A 46 28.36 23.63 10.88
C ARG A 46 29.39 22.53 11.11
N ILE A 47 30.42 22.81 11.91
CA ILE A 47 31.38 21.78 12.37
C ILE A 47 30.69 20.88 13.40
N ARG A 48 30.75 19.57 13.19
CA ARG A 48 30.27 18.54 14.11
C ARG A 48 31.36 18.23 15.13
N ILE A 49 31.53 19.12 16.11
CA ILE A 49 32.64 19.09 17.09
C ILE A 49 32.70 17.74 17.82
N SER A 50 31.56 17.18 18.23
CA SER A 50 31.50 15.87 18.88
C SER A 50 32.07 14.76 17.98
N ASP A 51 31.67 14.72 16.72
CA ASP A 51 32.19 13.74 15.75
C ASP A 51 33.67 13.97 15.45
N GLN A 52 34.13 15.22 15.41
CA GLN A 52 35.55 15.55 15.23
C GLN A 52 36.41 14.98 16.36
N ILE A 53 36.02 15.21 17.61
CA ILE A 53 36.78 14.74 18.77
C ILE A 53 36.76 13.21 18.83
N SER A 54 35.61 12.58 18.58
CA SER A 54 35.47 11.13 18.65
C SER A 54 36.15 10.39 17.49
N ARG A 55 36.01 10.86 16.26
CA ARG A 55 36.54 10.17 15.07
C ARG A 55 38.00 10.55 14.78
N ARG A 56 38.44 11.74 15.20
CA ARG A 56 39.73 12.33 14.83
C ARG A 56 40.40 13.07 16.01
N PRO A 57 40.64 12.40 17.15
CA PRO A 57 41.27 13.04 18.30
C PRO A 57 42.67 13.57 17.95
N GLY A 58 42.92 14.85 18.24
CA GLY A 58 44.19 15.51 17.96
C GLY A 58 44.41 15.94 16.50
N MET A 59 43.51 15.60 15.57
CA MET A 59 43.59 16.04 14.17
C MET A 59 42.61 17.19 13.91
N LEU A 60 43.13 18.33 13.43
CA LEU A 60 42.32 19.51 13.11
C LEU A 60 41.69 19.46 11.71
N VAL A 61 42.22 18.64 10.80
CA VAL A 61 41.78 18.54 9.40
C VAL A 61 41.89 17.08 8.92
N PRO A 62 40.95 16.54 8.13
CA PRO A 62 39.69 17.17 7.70
C PRO A 62 38.71 17.38 8.86
N LEU A 63 37.87 18.40 8.71
CA LEU A 63 36.79 18.77 9.61
C LEU A 63 35.54 17.97 9.27
N GLU A 64 34.97 17.32 10.27
CA GLU A 64 33.62 16.76 10.20
C GLU A 64 32.61 17.91 10.19
N VAL A 65 31.98 18.16 9.05
CA VAL A 65 31.01 19.25 8.87
C VAL A 65 29.65 18.72 8.44
N SER A 66 28.61 19.50 8.72
CA SER A 66 27.23 19.27 8.31
C SER A 66 26.69 20.53 7.64
N TYR A 67 26.18 20.40 6.43
CA TYR A 67 25.64 21.54 5.67
C TYR A 67 24.46 21.11 4.82
N ASP A 68 23.57 22.05 4.50
CA ASP A 68 22.46 21.80 3.59
C ASP A 68 22.90 22.10 2.14
N GLU A 69 22.82 21.09 1.29
CA GLU A 69 23.08 21.19 -0.14
C GLU A 69 21.77 21.32 -0.91
N PHE A 70 21.66 22.35 -1.75
CA PHE A 70 20.53 22.49 -2.67
C PHE A 70 20.82 21.68 -3.94
N THR A 71 20.18 20.51 -4.05
CA THR A 71 20.51 19.50 -5.05
C THR A 71 19.27 18.89 -5.69
N GLU A 72 19.46 18.28 -6.85
CA GLU A 72 18.47 17.39 -7.47
C GLU A 72 18.52 15.97 -6.88
N ASP A 73 19.56 15.60 -6.14
CA ASP A 73 19.71 14.26 -5.56
C ASP A 73 18.90 14.04 -4.26
N ILE A 74 17.63 14.43 -4.30
CA ILE A 74 16.67 14.28 -3.19
C ILE A 74 15.93 12.94 -3.25
N PRO A 75 15.38 12.45 -2.12
CA PRO A 75 14.61 11.19 -2.06
C PRO A 75 13.57 11.04 -3.17
N GLU A 76 12.79 12.10 -3.45
CA GLU A 76 11.73 12.10 -4.45
C GLU A 76 12.25 11.77 -5.86
N ASN A 77 13.35 12.40 -6.27
CA ASN A 77 13.92 12.16 -7.59
C ASN A 77 14.58 10.78 -7.69
N ARG A 78 15.20 10.31 -6.60
CA ARG A 78 15.80 8.96 -6.54
C ARG A 78 14.75 7.86 -6.68
N ILE A 79 13.61 8.03 -6.01
CA ILE A 79 12.44 7.14 -6.11
C ILE A 79 11.91 7.12 -7.56
N LEU A 80 11.67 8.30 -8.13
CA LEU A 80 11.16 8.42 -9.51
C LEU A 80 12.12 7.79 -10.53
N LYS A 81 13.43 8.08 -10.42
CA LYS A 81 14.46 7.50 -11.30
C LYS A 81 14.46 5.99 -11.23
N ALA A 82 14.41 5.42 -10.02
CA ALA A 82 14.39 3.98 -9.83
C ALA A 82 13.13 3.32 -10.42
N ALA A 83 11.96 3.95 -10.27
CA ALA A 83 10.72 3.44 -10.85
C ALA A 83 10.73 3.48 -12.38
N LEU A 84 11.23 4.57 -12.99
CA LEU A 84 11.41 4.69 -14.44
C LEU A 84 12.39 3.64 -14.98
N GLU A 85 13.52 3.43 -14.30
CA GLU A 85 14.49 2.38 -14.63
C GLU A 85 13.86 1.00 -14.56
N ARG A 86 13.09 0.72 -13.51
CA ARG A 86 12.45 -0.57 -13.31
C ARG A 86 11.40 -0.84 -14.37
N MET A 87 10.53 0.13 -14.65
CA MET A 87 9.47 0.00 -15.64
C MET A 87 10.03 -0.14 -17.07
N ALA A 88 11.18 0.48 -17.37
CA ALA A 88 11.87 0.30 -18.64
C ALA A 88 12.45 -1.11 -18.86
N GLN A 89 12.57 -1.92 -17.80
CA GLN A 89 13.03 -3.31 -17.87
C GLN A 89 11.88 -4.33 -17.94
N VAL A 90 10.62 -3.88 -17.85
CA VAL A 90 9.45 -4.75 -17.92
C VAL A 90 9.23 -5.20 -19.37
N PRO A 91 9.16 -6.52 -19.63
CA PRO A 91 8.91 -7.02 -20.97
C PRO A 91 7.51 -6.61 -21.44
N ARG A 92 7.33 -6.48 -22.76
CA ARG A 92 6.03 -6.21 -23.43
C ARG A 92 5.41 -4.82 -23.20
N VAL A 93 6.12 -3.88 -22.58
CA VAL A 93 5.74 -2.45 -22.65
C VAL A 93 5.86 -1.95 -24.09
N ARG A 94 4.83 -1.23 -24.57
CA ARG A 94 4.79 -0.69 -25.94
C ARG A 94 6.03 0.17 -26.26
N PRO A 95 6.63 0.08 -27.47
CA PRO A 95 7.88 0.76 -27.79
C PRO A 95 7.85 2.29 -27.59
N GLU A 96 6.71 2.93 -27.85
CA GLU A 96 6.51 4.37 -27.70
C GLU A 96 6.62 4.78 -26.23
N VAL A 97 6.01 4.00 -25.35
CA VAL A 97 6.05 4.21 -23.89
C VAL A 97 7.45 3.96 -23.36
N GLN A 98 8.14 2.91 -23.84
CA GLN A 98 9.54 2.68 -23.45
C GLN A 98 10.45 3.85 -23.84
N SER A 99 10.24 4.44 -25.03
CA SER A 99 11.00 5.61 -25.47
C SER A 99 10.79 6.80 -24.52
N ARG A 100 9.53 7.07 -24.15
CA ARG A 100 9.18 8.12 -23.19
C ARG A 100 9.81 7.89 -21.82
N LEU A 101 9.72 6.67 -21.29
CA LEU A 101 10.34 6.30 -20.01
C LEU A 101 11.85 6.55 -20.02
N ARG A 102 12.55 6.18 -21.11
CA ARG A 102 14.00 6.45 -21.26
C ARG A 102 14.31 7.94 -21.32
N GLN A 103 13.52 8.74 -22.04
CA GLN A 103 13.69 10.20 -22.10
C GLN A 103 13.48 10.85 -20.73
N LEU A 104 12.43 10.45 -20.01
CA LEU A 104 12.15 10.92 -18.65
C LEU A 104 13.26 10.54 -17.68
N LYS A 105 13.79 9.32 -17.78
CA LYS A 105 14.95 8.88 -16.99
C LYS A 105 16.16 9.77 -17.27
N GLY A 106 16.42 10.11 -18.54
CA GLY A 106 17.53 10.98 -18.93
C GLY A 106 17.48 12.38 -18.29
N LYS A 107 16.27 12.90 -18.02
CA LYS A 107 16.11 14.16 -17.27
C LYS A 107 16.62 14.08 -15.83
N LEU A 108 16.78 12.86 -15.29
CA LEU A 108 17.25 12.59 -13.92
C LEU A 108 18.67 12.02 -13.93
N ASP A 109 19.48 12.27 -14.96
CA ASP A 109 20.83 11.69 -15.07
C ASP A 109 21.75 12.11 -13.91
N ALA A 110 21.62 13.34 -13.40
CA ALA A 110 22.38 13.85 -12.25
C ALA A 110 21.99 13.21 -10.90
N VAL A 111 20.86 12.49 -10.84
CA VAL A 111 20.32 11.90 -9.61
C VAL A 111 20.96 10.53 -9.33
N THR A 112 21.35 10.26 -8.09
CA THR A 112 22.00 9.02 -7.71
C THR A 112 21.04 7.84 -7.81
N ARG A 113 21.44 6.82 -8.57
CA ARG A 113 20.69 5.57 -8.73
C ARG A 113 20.45 4.87 -7.38
N LEU A 114 19.23 4.42 -7.12
CA LEU A 114 18.96 3.49 -6.00
C LEU A 114 19.45 2.09 -6.36
N ARG A 115 20.28 1.51 -5.49
CA ARG A 115 20.79 0.15 -5.70
C ARG A 115 19.65 -0.85 -5.58
N PRO A 116 19.61 -1.92 -6.42
CA PRO A 116 18.66 -3.00 -6.23
C PRO A 116 18.71 -3.55 -4.80
N GLY A 117 17.55 -3.75 -4.18
CA GLY A 117 17.44 -4.23 -2.79
C GLY A 117 17.71 -3.18 -1.70
N ALA A 118 18.12 -1.95 -2.05
CA ALA A 118 18.17 -0.87 -1.08
C ALA A 118 16.74 -0.48 -0.66
N PRO A 119 16.52 -0.09 0.61
CA PRO A 119 15.21 0.39 1.05
C PRO A 119 14.83 1.65 0.27
N ILE A 120 13.54 1.78 -0.05
CA ILE A 120 13.00 2.99 -0.67
C ILE A 120 13.16 4.15 0.32
N PRO A 121 13.84 5.25 -0.04
CA PRO A 121 13.95 6.42 0.82
C PRO A 121 12.59 6.96 1.22
N ALA A 122 12.43 7.40 2.47
CA ALA A 122 11.22 8.09 2.88
C ALA A 122 11.16 9.51 2.27
N TRP A 123 9.97 9.95 1.88
CA TRP A 123 9.69 11.33 1.49
C TRP A 123 8.44 11.82 2.24
N GLN A 124 8.33 13.15 2.43
CA GLN A 124 7.21 13.75 3.15
C GLN A 124 6.38 14.62 2.21
N ALA A 125 5.06 14.46 2.26
CA ALA A 125 4.15 15.26 1.47
C ALA A 125 4.19 16.72 1.93
N SER A 126 4.53 17.63 1.03
CA SER A 126 4.57 19.08 1.28
C SER A 126 3.98 19.86 0.11
N ARG A 127 3.75 21.16 0.32
CA ARG A 127 3.33 22.07 -0.76
C ARG A 127 4.39 22.20 -1.86
N MET A 128 5.67 22.03 -1.51
CA MET A 128 6.81 22.18 -2.43
C MET A 128 6.88 21.02 -3.44
N ASN A 129 6.57 19.81 -2.99
CA ASN A 129 6.61 18.60 -3.82
C ASN A 129 5.22 18.13 -4.27
N ILE A 130 4.17 18.96 -4.16
CA ILE A 130 2.79 18.58 -4.48
C ILE A 130 2.64 18.02 -5.90
N ARG A 131 3.39 18.57 -6.88
CA ARG A 131 3.42 18.09 -8.27
C ARG A 131 4.02 16.69 -8.44
N TYR A 132 4.74 16.19 -7.43
CA TYR A 132 5.36 14.87 -7.42
C TYR A 132 4.52 13.82 -6.68
N HIS A 133 3.52 14.20 -5.86
CA HIS A 133 2.84 13.24 -4.97
C HIS A 133 2.29 12.03 -5.74
N ALA A 134 1.56 12.27 -6.82
CA ALA A 134 0.98 11.19 -7.62
C ALA A 134 2.04 10.27 -8.24
N VAL A 135 3.11 10.84 -8.82
CA VAL A 135 4.16 10.02 -9.45
C VAL A 135 4.97 9.24 -8.41
N LEU A 136 5.18 9.80 -7.22
CA LEU A 136 5.89 9.15 -6.13
C LEU A 136 5.08 7.98 -5.57
N ARG A 137 3.77 8.15 -5.36
CA ARG A 137 2.90 7.04 -4.94
C ARG A 137 2.91 5.89 -5.94
N LEU A 138 2.79 6.19 -7.23
CA LEU A 138 2.89 5.16 -8.26
C LEU A 138 4.29 4.53 -8.30
N SER A 139 5.34 5.34 -8.15
CA SER A 139 6.73 4.85 -8.10
C SER A 139 6.97 3.91 -6.91
N GLU A 140 6.41 4.20 -5.74
CA GLU A 140 6.46 3.32 -4.56
C GLU A 140 5.77 1.98 -4.84
N VAL A 141 4.58 1.98 -5.44
CA VAL A 141 3.88 0.75 -5.85
C VAL A 141 4.73 -0.06 -6.82
N ILE A 142 5.31 0.59 -7.82
CA ILE A 142 6.18 -0.05 -8.80
C ILE A 142 7.41 -0.65 -8.13
N LEU A 143 8.08 0.08 -7.24
CA LEU A 143 9.31 -0.41 -6.62
C LEU A 143 9.07 -1.52 -5.58
N ARG A 144 7.91 -1.54 -4.91
CA ARG A 144 7.56 -2.59 -3.94
C ARG A 144 7.16 -3.91 -4.60
N ASN A 145 6.53 -3.85 -5.77
CA ASN A 145 5.98 -5.03 -6.44
C ASN A 145 6.86 -5.56 -7.59
N ALA A 146 8.02 -4.94 -7.83
CA ALA A 146 8.96 -5.41 -8.85
C ALA A 146 9.98 -6.39 -8.27
N SER A 147 9.89 -7.66 -8.65
CA SER A 147 10.98 -8.63 -8.50
C SER A 147 12.02 -8.44 -9.62
N ALA A 148 13.29 -8.60 -9.31
CA ALA A 148 14.32 -8.76 -10.34
C ALA A 148 14.60 -10.25 -10.46
N GLU A 149 14.28 -10.84 -11.60
CA GLU A 149 14.73 -12.19 -11.93
C GLU A 149 16.08 -12.09 -12.66
N ALA A 150 17.05 -12.89 -12.21
CA ALA A 150 18.28 -13.07 -12.95
C ALA A 150 17.95 -13.91 -14.19
N GLY A 151 17.95 -13.28 -15.37
CA GLY A 151 17.91 -14.02 -16.63
C GLY A 151 19.20 -14.83 -16.80
N ASP A 152 19.14 -15.88 -17.63
CA ASP A 152 20.25 -16.82 -17.90
C ASP A 152 21.38 -16.21 -18.78
N GLY A 153 21.62 -14.92 -18.63
CA GLY A 153 22.59 -14.09 -19.34
C GLY A 153 22.67 -12.73 -18.66
N LYS A 154 23.62 -11.87 -19.03
CA LYS A 154 23.92 -10.56 -18.40
C LYS A 154 22.75 -9.53 -18.36
N GLN A 155 21.52 -9.93 -18.67
CA GLN A 155 20.30 -9.13 -18.65
C GLN A 155 19.46 -9.53 -17.42
N GLN A 156 19.35 -8.63 -16.45
CA GLN A 156 18.32 -8.74 -15.41
C GLN A 156 16.99 -8.33 -16.04
N THR A 157 16.02 -9.24 -16.06
CA THR A 157 14.66 -8.93 -16.49
C THR A 157 13.86 -8.59 -15.25
N ALA A 158 13.17 -7.44 -15.25
CA ALA A 158 12.24 -7.13 -14.18
C ALA A 158 10.96 -7.94 -14.42
N SER A 159 10.58 -8.77 -13.45
CA SER A 159 9.24 -9.35 -13.36
C SER A 159 8.47 -8.57 -12.30
N PHE A 160 7.17 -8.38 -12.50
CA PHE A 160 6.30 -7.86 -11.46
C PHE A 160 5.48 -9.02 -10.96
N VAL A 161 5.73 -9.44 -9.72
CA VAL A 161 4.83 -10.35 -9.01
C VAL A 161 4.01 -9.47 -8.08
N VAL A 162 2.81 -9.12 -8.52
CA VAL A 162 1.85 -8.41 -7.68
C VAL A 162 1.08 -9.45 -6.90
N ASP A 163 1.15 -9.36 -5.57
CA ASP A 163 0.24 -10.12 -4.72
C ASP A 163 -1.16 -9.50 -4.86
N MET A 164 -1.96 -10.08 -5.75
CA MET A 164 -3.31 -9.60 -6.03
C MET A 164 -4.22 -9.72 -4.81
N ALA A 165 -3.92 -10.61 -3.86
CA ALA A 165 -4.67 -10.68 -2.61
C ALA A 165 -4.40 -9.43 -1.75
N GLN A 166 -3.13 -9.04 -1.58
CA GLN A 166 -2.79 -7.81 -0.87
C GLN A 166 -3.35 -6.56 -1.57
N VAL A 167 -3.29 -6.49 -2.90
CA VAL A 167 -3.84 -5.34 -3.64
C VAL A 167 -5.35 -5.24 -3.43
N PHE A 168 -6.06 -6.37 -3.45
CA PHE A 168 -7.48 -6.40 -3.19
C PHE A 168 -7.81 -5.97 -1.74
N GLU A 169 -7.09 -6.49 -0.76
CA GLU A 169 -7.20 -6.09 0.66
C GLU A 169 -6.98 -4.58 0.83
N ASP A 170 -5.88 -4.04 0.30
CA ASP A 170 -5.52 -2.62 0.42
C ASP A 170 -6.57 -1.72 -0.25
N PHE A 171 -7.06 -2.13 -1.43
CA PHE A 171 -8.10 -1.40 -2.17
C PHE A 171 -9.41 -1.39 -1.38
N VAL A 172 -9.92 -2.56 -0.99
CA VAL A 172 -11.19 -2.67 -0.25
C VAL A 172 -11.07 -1.96 1.09
N GLY A 173 -9.99 -2.17 1.83
CA GLY A 173 -9.75 -1.51 3.11
C GLY A 173 -9.73 0.01 3.00
N THR A 174 -9.05 0.55 1.98
CA THR A 174 -9.02 2.01 1.74
C THR A 174 -10.39 2.55 1.36
N ALA A 175 -11.05 1.94 0.38
CA ALA A 175 -12.37 2.37 -0.08
C ALA A 175 -13.44 2.24 1.02
N LEU A 176 -13.37 1.18 1.83
CA LEU A 176 -14.29 0.94 2.94
C LEU A 176 -14.08 1.94 4.07
N ARG A 177 -12.82 2.29 4.40
CA ARG A 177 -12.53 3.34 5.38
C ARG A 177 -13.08 4.68 4.94
N GLU A 178 -12.95 5.02 3.65
CA GLU A 178 -13.51 6.25 3.08
C GLU A 178 -15.04 6.22 3.12
N ALA A 179 -15.68 5.13 2.68
CA ALA A 179 -17.14 5.00 2.70
C ALA A 179 -17.72 5.07 4.13
N MET A 180 -17.11 4.35 5.08
CA MET A 180 -17.55 4.34 6.49
C MET A 180 -17.34 5.68 7.20
N SER A 181 -16.56 6.62 6.64
CA SER A 181 -16.41 7.96 7.22
C SER A 181 -17.71 8.79 7.19
N ALA A 182 -18.69 8.37 6.38
CA ALA A 182 -20.04 8.92 6.40
C ALA A 182 -20.86 8.50 7.64
N HIS A 183 -20.34 7.60 8.48
CA HIS A 183 -21.00 7.07 9.66
C HIS A 183 -20.21 7.40 10.94
N PRO A 184 -20.87 7.55 12.11
CA PRO A 184 -20.18 7.80 13.37
C PRO A 184 -19.20 6.68 13.73
N GLY A 185 -17.94 7.04 13.99
CA GLY A 185 -16.93 6.09 14.43
C GLY A 185 -15.60 6.28 13.71
N GLU A 186 -14.77 5.24 13.77
CA GLU A 186 -13.47 5.17 13.12
C GLU A 186 -13.29 3.77 12.52
N THR A 187 -12.87 3.67 11.26
CA THR A 187 -12.46 2.39 10.66
C THR A 187 -10.96 2.22 10.77
N ARG A 188 -10.53 1.13 11.42
CA ARG A 188 -9.12 0.73 11.55
C ARG A 188 -8.84 -0.46 10.65
N LEU A 189 -7.76 -0.36 9.88
CA LEU A 189 -7.26 -1.44 9.04
C LEU A 189 -6.27 -2.31 9.82
N GLN A 190 -6.19 -3.59 9.48
CA GLN A 190 -5.28 -4.59 10.05
C GLN A 190 -5.32 -4.60 11.59
N TYR A 191 -6.52 -4.77 12.14
CA TYR A 191 -6.78 -4.66 13.56
C TYR A 191 -6.40 -5.94 14.30
N ASN A 192 -5.58 -5.86 15.35
CA ASN A 192 -5.22 -7.03 16.17
C ASN A 192 -6.14 -7.17 17.39
N ALA A 193 -6.63 -8.38 17.66
CA ALA A 193 -7.41 -8.70 18.85
C ALA A 193 -6.98 -10.03 19.48
N LEU A 194 -7.15 -10.14 20.81
CA LEU A 194 -6.94 -11.39 21.54
C LEU A 194 -8.19 -12.26 21.46
N LEU A 195 -8.01 -13.55 21.15
CA LEU A 195 -9.08 -14.53 21.11
C LEU A 195 -9.23 -15.30 22.44
N ASN A 196 -8.18 -15.35 23.25
CA ASN A 196 -8.19 -16.04 24.54
C ASN A 196 -7.60 -15.17 25.66
N GLU A 197 -7.97 -15.52 26.89
CA GLU A 197 -7.31 -15.05 28.10
C GLU A 197 -6.03 -15.87 28.31
N ALA A 198 -4.90 -15.34 27.89
CA ALA A 198 -3.61 -16.01 28.01
C ALA A 198 -2.96 -15.73 29.38
N VAL A 199 -2.52 -16.79 30.07
CA VAL A 199 -1.78 -16.69 31.34
C VAL A 199 -0.30 -16.34 31.09
N ARG A 200 0.26 -16.79 29.96
CA ARG A 200 1.59 -16.45 29.47
C ARG A 200 1.47 -15.78 28.11
N ASP A 201 2.38 -14.88 27.78
CA ASP A 201 2.39 -14.22 26.48
C ASP A 201 2.56 -15.21 25.32
N SER A 202 3.25 -16.34 25.55
CA SER A 202 3.40 -17.44 24.58
C SER A 202 2.09 -18.12 24.20
N ASP A 203 1.06 -18.02 25.04
CA ASP A 203 -0.19 -18.76 24.89
C ASP A 203 -1.29 -17.87 24.28
N ARG A 204 -0.94 -16.65 23.86
CA ARG A 204 -1.87 -15.69 23.24
C ARG A 204 -2.23 -16.14 21.84
N LEU A 205 -3.52 -16.40 21.66
CA LEU A 205 -4.15 -16.55 20.36
C LEU A 205 -4.61 -15.17 19.90
N THR A 206 -4.10 -14.73 18.75
CA THR A 206 -4.47 -13.44 18.15
C THR A 206 -5.22 -13.65 16.86
N VAL A 207 -6.19 -12.79 16.63
CA VAL A 207 -6.87 -12.66 15.35
C VAL A 207 -6.57 -11.29 14.75
N ARG A 208 -6.51 -11.24 13.43
CA ARG A 208 -6.19 -10.03 12.68
C ARG A 208 -7.15 -9.87 11.51
N PRO A 209 -8.37 -9.36 11.73
CA PRO A 209 -9.24 -8.91 10.65
C PRO A 209 -8.62 -7.77 9.83
N ASP A 210 -8.95 -7.75 8.54
CA ASP A 210 -8.49 -6.74 7.59
C ASP A 210 -9.02 -5.35 7.94
N ALA A 211 -10.26 -5.24 8.43
CA ALA A 211 -10.80 -3.98 8.91
C ALA A 211 -11.83 -4.15 10.03
N VAL A 212 -11.84 -3.20 10.96
CA VAL A 212 -12.83 -3.10 12.05
C VAL A 212 -13.34 -1.68 12.12
N HIS A 213 -14.66 -1.50 12.14
CA HIS A 213 -15.27 -0.21 12.46
C HIS A 213 -15.56 -0.13 13.95
N LEU A 214 -15.15 0.98 14.57
CA LEU A 214 -15.32 1.23 16.00
C LEU A 214 -16.26 2.40 16.24
N LEU A 215 -17.24 2.21 17.13
CA LEU A 215 -18.09 3.27 17.65
C LEU A 215 -17.75 3.51 19.12
N GLY A 216 -17.32 4.72 19.46
CA GLY A 216 -16.91 5.05 20.83
C GLY A 216 -15.76 4.17 21.35
N GLY A 217 -14.86 3.74 20.46
CA GLY A 217 -13.73 2.86 20.78
C GLY A 217 -14.09 1.38 20.94
N ARG A 218 -15.35 0.98 20.69
CA ARG A 218 -15.79 -0.42 20.71
C ARG A 218 -15.98 -0.93 19.28
N PRO A 219 -15.46 -2.12 18.92
CA PRO A 219 -15.78 -2.77 17.66
C PRO A 219 -17.30 -2.93 17.50
N VAL A 220 -17.83 -2.57 16.33
CA VAL A 220 -19.26 -2.76 15.98
C VAL A 220 -19.45 -3.48 14.66
N VAL A 221 -18.46 -3.45 13.77
CA VAL A 221 -18.44 -4.22 12.53
C VAL A 221 -17.04 -4.75 12.29
N VAL A 222 -16.93 -6.00 11.85
CA VAL A 222 -15.67 -6.59 11.38
C VAL A 222 -15.79 -7.00 9.92
N TYR A 223 -14.72 -6.76 9.17
CA TYR A 223 -14.58 -7.09 7.76
C TYR A 223 -13.32 -7.89 7.51
N ASP A 224 -13.42 -8.77 6.51
CA ASP A 224 -12.30 -9.55 6.00
C ASP A 224 -12.45 -9.71 4.50
N THR A 225 -11.34 -9.72 3.78
CA THR A 225 -11.31 -9.72 2.32
C THR A 225 -10.64 -10.99 1.81
N LYS A 226 -11.15 -11.54 0.72
CA LYS A 226 -10.56 -12.70 0.04
C LYS A 226 -10.53 -12.49 -1.46
N TYR A 227 -9.32 -12.52 -2.01
CA TYR A 227 -9.11 -12.48 -3.46
C TYR A 227 -9.29 -13.89 -4.07
N ARG A 228 -10.55 -14.29 -4.22
CA ARG A 228 -10.99 -15.49 -4.93
C ARG A 228 -12.48 -15.39 -5.19
N ALA A 229 -12.94 -15.94 -6.32
CA ALA A 229 -14.34 -15.88 -6.71
C ALA A 229 -15.23 -16.62 -5.71
N ALA A 230 -16.37 -16.02 -5.36
CA ALA A 230 -17.37 -16.65 -4.50
C ALA A 230 -17.90 -17.99 -5.07
N SER A 231 -17.71 -18.24 -6.37
CA SER A 231 -18.05 -19.50 -7.05
C SER A 231 -17.24 -20.70 -6.58
N ASP A 232 -16.08 -20.50 -5.95
CA ASP A 232 -15.29 -21.58 -5.33
C ASP A 232 -15.80 -21.96 -3.93
N LEU A 233 -16.74 -21.19 -3.37
CA LEU A 233 -17.48 -21.53 -2.16
C LEU A 233 -18.78 -22.26 -2.52
N GLY A 234 -18.67 -23.55 -2.81
CA GLY A 234 -19.80 -24.47 -2.69
C GLY A 234 -20.39 -24.45 -1.26
N ALA A 235 -21.39 -25.29 -0.98
CA ALA A 235 -22.02 -25.41 0.35
C ALA A 235 -21.09 -25.97 1.46
N SER A 236 -19.77 -26.01 1.24
CA SER A 236 -18.79 -26.53 2.17
C SER A 236 -18.22 -25.42 3.05
N LEU A 237 -18.05 -25.72 4.34
CA LEU A 237 -17.44 -24.85 5.32
C LEU A 237 -16.00 -24.52 4.88
N SER A 238 -15.69 -23.24 4.68
CA SER A 238 -14.33 -22.79 4.36
C SER A 238 -13.56 -22.36 5.61
N ALA A 239 -12.24 -22.32 5.52
CA ALA A 239 -11.37 -21.74 6.56
C ALA A 239 -11.77 -20.30 6.91
N ASP A 240 -12.31 -19.55 5.95
CA ASP A 240 -12.73 -18.15 6.13
C ASP A 240 -13.92 -18.06 7.10
N HIS A 241 -14.84 -19.02 7.09
CA HIS A 241 -15.97 -19.05 8.02
C HIS A 241 -15.50 -19.24 9.48
N PHE A 242 -14.50 -20.09 9.70
CA PHE A 242 -13.89 -20.25 11.02
C PHE A 242 -13.18 -18.97 11.47
N GLN A 243 -12.52 -18.27 10.55
CA GLN A 243 -11.95 -16.95 10.84
C GLN A 243 -13.03 -15.96 11.25
N MET A 244 -14.16 -15.91 10.54
CA MET A 244 -15.25 -14.97 10.86
C MET A 244 -15.83 -15.24 12.24
N LEU A 245 -16.02 -16.52 12.59
CA LEU A 245 -16.46 -16.91 13.93
C LEU A 245 -15.46 -16.46 15.01
N ALA A 246 -14.16 -16.66 14.78
CA ALA A 246 -13.12 -16.23 15.70
C ALA A 246 -13.08 -14.69 15.84
N PHE A 247 -13.27 -13.95 14.76
CA PHE A 247 -13.30 -12.49 14.77
C PHE A 247 -14.49 -11.97 15.57
N CYS A 248 -15.70 -12.46 15.29
CA CYS A 248 -16.90 -12.11 16.03
C CYS A 248 -16.76 -12.42 17.53
N THR A 249 -16.20 -13.59 17.85
CA THR A 249 -15.96 -14.00 19.24
C THR A 249 -14.96 -13.09 19.95
N ALA A 250 -13.80 -12.81 19.33
CA ALA A 250 -12.76 -11.97 19.92
C ALA A 250 -13.21 -10.52 20.11
N LEU A 251 -13.97 -9.98 19.16
CA LEU A 251 -14.40 -8.57 19.14
C LEU A 251 -15.77 -8.34 19.80
N ARG A 252 -16.50 -9.41 20.14
CA ARG A 252 -17.90 -9.37 20.61
C ARG A 252 -18.82 -8.60 19.67
N VAL A 253 -18.65 -8.83 18.36
CA VAL A 253 -19.53 -8.31 17.33
C VAL A 253 -20.44 -9.44 16.81
N PRO A 254 -21.73 -9.19 16.59
CA PRO A 254 -22.68 -10.22 16.16
C PRO A 254 -22.65 -10.46 14.65
N THR A 255 -22.00 -9.61 13.86
CA THR A 255 -21.97 -9.74 12.39
C THR A 255 -20.58 -9.52 11.83
N ALA A 256 -20.10 -10.50 11.06
CA ALA A 256 -18.89 -10.40 10.25
C ALA A 256 -19.25 -10.26 8.77
N TRP A 257 -18.49 -9.40 8.07
CA TRP A 257 -18.66 -9.12 6.65
C TRP A 257 -17.46 -9.64 5.87
N LEU A 258 -17.69 -10.65 5.05
CA LEU A 258 -16.66 -11.34 4.29
C LEU A 258 -16.78 -10.94 2.81
N VAL A 259 -15.81 -10.17 2.34
CA VAL A 259 -15.80 -9.55 1.02
C VAL A 259 -14.99 -10.40 0.04
N TYR A 260 -15.61 -10.84 -1.05
CA TYR A 260 -14.96 -11.68 -2.05
C TYR A 260 -14.81 -10.98 -3.39
N ALA A 261 -13.68 -11.18 -4.06
CA ALA A 261 -13.46 -10.71 -5.42
C ALA A 261 -14.23 -11.58 -6.43
N GLY A 262 -15.32 -11.08 -7.00
CA GLY A 262 -16.07 -11.76 -8.06
C GLY A 262 -17.54 -11.34 -8.12
N SER A 263 -18.19 -11.67 -9.23
CA SER A 263 -19.64 -11.49 -9.39
C SER A 263 -20.42 -12.53 -8.59
N GLY A 264 -21.54 -12.13 -7.99
CA GLY A 264 -22.42 -13.04 -7.28
C GLY A 264 -23.52 -12.30 -6.54
N GLU A 265 -24.27 -13.05 -5.74
CA GLU A 265 -25.26 -12.50 -4.81
C GLU A 265 -24.73 -12.47 -3.39
N MET A 266 -25.11 -11.45 -2.63
CA MET A 266 -24.88 -11.37 -1.20
C MET A 266 -25.57 -12.56 -0.51
N LYS A 267 -24.87 -13.20 0.43
CA LYS A 267 -25.42 -14.33 1.20
C LYS A 267 -25.32 -14.06 2.70
N LEU A 268 -26.43 -14.21 3.40
CA LEU A 268 -26.47 -14.21 4.87
C LEU A 268 -26.39 -15.64 5.37
N ARG A 269 -25.40 -15.93 6.22
CA ARG A 269 -25.25 -17.21 6.91
C ARG A 269 -25.39 -17.01 8.41
N ARG A 270 -26.51 -17.47 8.96
CA ARG A 270 -26.71 -17.51 10.41
C ARG A 270 -26.00 -18.72 10.99
N ILE A 271 -25.08 -18.49 11.90
CA ILE A 271 -24.30 -19.57 12.50
C ILE A 271 -25.15 -20.22 13.60
N LEU A 272 -25.36 -21.52 13.49
CA LEU A 272 -26.16 -22.26 14.48
C LEU A 272 -25.46 -22.24 15.84
N ASN A 273 -26.28 -22.14 16.90
CA ASN A 273 -25.84 -22.13 18.31
C ASN A 273 -25.02 -20.90 18.72
N THR A 274 -25.10 -19.82 17.96
CA THR A 274 -24.55 -18.50 18.31
C THR A 274 -25.50 -17.41 17.84
N ASP A 275 -25.28 -16.17 18.28
CA ASP A 275 -25.94 -14.98 17.73
C ASP A 275 -25.09 -14.34 16.61
N ILE A 276 -24.24 -15.13 15.95
CA ILE A 276 -23.29 -14.66 14.96
C ILE A 276 -23.84 -14.89 13.56
N ASP A 277 -23.87 -13.81 12.79
CA ASP A 277 -24.15 -13.80 11.37
C ASP A 277 -22.86 -13.56 10.57
N VAL A 278 -22.67 -14.32 9.49
CA VAL A 278 -21.64 -14.08 8.48
C VAL A 278 -22.31 -13.64 7.20
N VAL A 279 -22.00 -12.43 6.76
CA VAL A 279 -22.48 -11.86 5.51
C VAL A 279 -21.39 -11.97 4.46
N GLU A 280 -21.62 -12.76 3.42
CA GLU A 280 -20.74 -12.84 2.26
C GLU A 280 -21.16 -11.76 1.26
N PHE A 281 -20.25 -10.86 0.93
CA PHE A 281 -20.47 -9.75 0.02
C PHE A 281 -19.56 -9.87 -1.22
N PRO A 282 -20.09 -10.21 -2.40
CA PRO A 282 -19.31 -10.27 -3.63
C PRO A 282 -19.02 -8.86 -4.16
N LEU A 283 -17.79 -8.63 -4.60
CA LEU A 283 -17.35 -7.40 -5.24
C LEU A 283 -16.94 -7.69 -6.69
N ASP A 284 -17.77 -7.29 -7.65
CA ASP A 284 -17.54 -7.53 -9.07
C ASP A 284 -16.43 -6.61 -9.61
N LEU A 285 -15.24 -7.20 -9.79
CA LEU A 285 -14.07 -6.51 -10.29
C LEU A 285 -14.09 -6.27 -11.82
N SER A 286 -15.08 -6.79 -12.54
CA SER A 286 -15.25 -6.52 -13.98
C SER A 286 -15.88 -5.14 -14.24
N LEU A 287 -16.45 -4.51 -13.21
CA LEU A 287 -17.04 -3.17 -13.29
C LEU A 287 -15.97 -2.08 -13.42
N PRO A 288 -16.32 -0.91 -14.00
CA PRO A 288 -15.42 0.25 -13.95
C PRO A 288 -15.14 0.67 -12.50
N PRO A 289 -14.01 1.36 -12.21
CA PRO A 289 -13.63 1.72 -10.84
C PRO A 289 -14.72 2.46 -10.05
N SER A 290 -15.50 3.33 -10.70
CA SER A 290 -16.63 4.02 -10.06
C SER A 290 -17.74 3.07 -9.62
N GLY A 291 -17.99 1.99 -10.38
CA GLY A 291 -18.96 0.95 -10.04
C GLY A 291 -18.49 0.11 -8.86
N ILE A 292 -17.19 -0.25 -8.83
CA ILE A 292 -16.60 -0.98 -7.70
C ILE A 292 -16.66 -0.13 -6.42
N LEU A 293 -16.30 1.16 -6.50
CA LEU A 293 -16.40 2.08 -5.36
C LEU A 293 -17.84 2.27 -4.88
N ALA A 294 -18.82 2.30 -5.79
CA ALA A 294 -20.23 2.36 -5.42
C ALA A 294 -20.69 1.09 -4.69
N ALA A 295 -20.20 -0.09 -5.10
CA ALA A 295 -20.49 -1.35 -4.39
C ALA A 295 -19.84 -1.39 -2.99
N VAL A 296 -18.64 -0.83 -2.81
CA VAL A 296 -18.03 -0.69 -1.47
C VAL A 296 -18.82 0.31 -0.60
N ALA A 297 -19.37 1.38 -1.19
CA ALA A 297 -20.24 2.30 -0.47
C ALA A 297 -21.57 1.65 -0.04
N ASP A 298 -22.15 0.79 -0.88
CA ASP A 298 -23.32 0.00 -0.55
C ASP A 298 -23.02 -1.02 0.57
N LEU A 299 -21.88 -1.71 0.50
CA LEU A 299 -21.39 -2.56 1.60
C LEU A 299 -21.34 -1.80 2.94
N ALA A 300 -20.75 -0.60 2.95
CA ALA A 300 -20.66 0.24 4.14
C ALA A 300 -22.05 0.67 4.67
N GLN A 301 -22.96 1.03 3.77
CA GLN A 301 -24.32 1.41 4.13
C GLN A 301 -25.10 0.24 4.74
N GLN A 302 -24.99 -0.95 4.15
CA GLN A 302 -25.70 -2.14 4.62
C GLN A 302 -25.15 -2.63 5.97
N SER A 303 -23.82 -2.65 6.12
CA SER A 303 -23.18 -3.06 7.37
C SER A 303 -23.49 -2.11 8.52
N TRP A 304 -23.51 -0.80 8.27
CA TRP A 304 -23.94 0.18 9.26
C TRP A 304 -25.44 0.05 9.58
N GLY A 305 -26.28 -0.20 8.57
CA GLY A 305 -27.71 -0.44 8.77
C GLY A 305 -28.00 -1.59 9.75
N GLU A 306 -27.19 -2.65 9.70
CA GLU A 306 -27.30 -3.78 10.64
C GLU A 306 -26.91 -3.38 12.08
N VAL A 307 -25.85 -2.59 12.26
CA VAL A 307 -25.48 -2.03 13.58
C VAL A 307 -26.64 -1.23 14.18
N VAL A 308 -27.26 -0.36 13.38
CA VAL A 308 -28.40 0.46 13.83
C VAL A 308 -29.60 -0.42 14.19
N ARG A 309 -29.87 -1.47 13.42
CA ARG A 309 -30.95 -2.42 13.69
C ARG A 309 -30.73 -3.15 15.02
N GLN A 310 -29.54 -3.65 15.27
CA GLN A 310 -29.20 -4.36 16.50
C GLN A 310 -29.23 -3.45 17.73
N ALA A 311 -28.77 -2.20 17.58
CA ALA A 311 -28.85 -1.22 18.66
C ALA A 311 -30.31 -0.92 19.07
N ARG A 312 -31.27 -1.01 18.14
CA ARG A 312 -32.71 -0.85 18.43
C ARG A 312 -33.34 -2.07 19.07
N LEU A 313 -32.84 -3.27 18.79
CA LEU A 313 -33.34 -4.53 19.37
C LEU A 313 -32.87 -4.72 20.82
N ASN A 314 -31.76 -4.08 21.20
CA ASN A 314 -31.16 -4.16 22.53
C ASN A 314 -31.59 -3.02 23.48
N GLN A 315 -32.53 -2.16 23.07
CA GLN A 315 -33.18 -1.12 23.89
C GLN A 315 -34.55 -1.59 24.35
#